data_AF-A0A7S1E566-F1
#
_entry.id   AF-A0A7S1E566-F1
#
_cell.length_a   1.000
_cell.length_b   1.000
_cell.length_c   1.000
_cell.angle_alpha   90.00
_cell.angle_beta   90.00
_cell.angle_gamma   90.00
#
_symmetry.space_group_name_H-M   'P 1'
#
loop_
_entity.id
_entity.type
_entity.pdbx_description
1 polymer ?
#
loop_
_entity_poly.entity_id
_entity_poly.type
_entity_poly.pdbx_seq_one_letter_code
_entity_poly.pdbx_strand_id
1 'polypeptide(L)'
;MLEQVKLMEEKERQKRVREEKHARKQERKNMARPPWISKMQDEIPECITFRPTEEEFNGDPLDYIRSVSHLACPYGAFKIIPPDSFRPECVPNLKTVKTKLQSVQHRVDDFECGGVTFQTSHKLGAREYSVEDYQKIGEKRFKEAFEHLGEAPSIRRIEEEFWHTMSTSSAFSVQYGSDVEGTACQDTFGPWDLRSIAGKSLLGIMENRIPGVTTPMMYVGMLFAHFCWHYEDNALYSINYNHGG
;
A
#
# COMPACT_ATOMS: atom_id res chain seq x y z
N MET A 1 39.59 -2.39 -34.89
CA MET A 1 38.58 -3.15 -35.66
C MET A 1 37.78 -4.10 -34.77
N LEU A 2 38.43 -5.03 -34.05
CA LEU A 2 37.79 -5.96 -33.09
C LEU A 2 36.91 -5.27 -32.01
N GLU A 3 37.35 -4.14 -31.47
CA GLU A 3 36.63 -3.43 -30.40
C GLU A 3 35.35 -2.73 -30.90
N GLN A 4 35.35 -2.26 -32.15
CA GLN A 4 34.18 -1.69 -32.81
C GLN A 4 33.13 -2.77 -33.12
N VAL A 5 33.59 -3.97 -33.53
CA VAL A 5 32.71 -5.13 -33.76
C VAL A 5 32.04 -5.55 -32.44
N LYS A 6 32.80 -5.69 -31.35
CA LYS A 6 32.24 -6.01 -30.02
C LYS A 6 31.20 -4.98 -29.53
N LEU A 7 31.46 -3.68 -29.77
CA LEU A 7 30.52 -2.62 -29.39
C LEU A 7 29.22 -2.68 -30.19
N MET A 8 29.30 -3.00 -31.49
CA MET A 8 28.10 -3.18 -32.32
C MET A 8 27.29 -4.41 -31.91
N GLU A 9 27.95 -5.54 -31.64
CA GLU A 9 27.29 -6.77 -31.15
C GLU A 9 26.57 -6.53 -29.82
N GLU A 10 27.19 -5.80 -28.88
CA GLU A 10 26.57 -5.46 -27.60
C GLU A 10 25.36 -4.52 -27.76
N LYS A 11 25.45 -3.53 -28.65
CA LYS A 11 24.30 -2.64 -28.96
C LYS A 11 23.14 -3.42 -29.58
N GLU A 12 23.41 -4.34 -30.50
CA GLU A 12 22.37 -5.19 -31.08
C GLU A 12 21.77 -6.14 -30.05
N ARG A 13 22.59 -6.73 -29.18
CA ARG A 13 22.10 -7.57 -28.08
C ARG A 13 21.18 -6.78 -27.16
N GLN A 14 21.55 -5.56 -26.78
CA GLN A 14 20.70 -4.68 -25.97
C GLN A 14 19.40 -4.31 -26.69
N LYS A 15 19.45 -4.08 -28.01
CA LYS A 15 18.26 -3.80 -28.84
C LYS A 15 17.31 -5.00 -28.84
N ARG A 16 17.80 -6.22 -29.12
CA ARG A 16 17.01 -7.46 -29.11
C ARG A 16 16.34 -7.69 -27.75
N VAL A 17 17.08 -7.51 -26.65
CA VAL A 17 16.52 -7.64 -25.29
C VAL A 17 15.41 -6.62 -25.01
N ARG A 18 15.52 -5.38 -25.52
CA ARG A 18 14.47 -4.36 -25.38
C ARG A 18 13.22 -4.71 -26.18
N GLU A 19 13.40 -5.18 -27.41
CA GLU A 19 12.30 -5.59 -28.29
C GLU A 19 11.55 -6.80 -27.74
N GLU A 20 12.26 -7.83 -27.25
CA GLU A 20 11.65 -8.99 -26.59
C GLU A 20 10.87 -8.60 -25.33
N LYS A 21 11.42 -7.69 -24.50
CA LYS A 21 10.70 -7.17 -23.32
C LYS A 21 9.43 -6.42 -23.72
N HIS A 22 9.49 -5.63 -24.80
CA HIS A 22 8.32 -4.91 -25.32
C HIS A 22 7.26 -5.87 -25.87
N ALA A 23 7.65 -6.86 -26.67
CA ALA A 23 6.76 -7.87 -27.22
C ALA A 23 6.06 -8.66 -26.10
N ARG A 24 6.81 -9.15 -25.11
CA ARG A 24 6.24 -9.82 -23.92
C ARG A 24 5.29 -8.91 -23.14
N LYS A 25 5.59 -7.61 -23.02
CA LYS A 25 4.70 -6.64 -22.36
C LYS A 25 3.38 -6.50 -23.12
N GLN A 26 3.44 -6.48 -24.45
CA GLN A 26 2.26 -6.35 -25.31
C GLN A 26 1.40 -7.62 -25.30
N GLU A 27 2.03 -8.79 -25.39
CA GLU A 27 1.35 -10.09 -25.28
C GLU A 27 0.63 -10.24 -23.94
N ARG A 28 1.24 -9.78 -22.84
CA ARG A 28 0.63 -9.75 -21.49
C ARG A 28 -0.60 -8.85 -21.43
N LYS A 29 -0.55 -7.64 -22.01
CA LYS A 29 -1.72 -6.75 -22.08
C LYS A 29 -2.90 -7.38 -22.80
N ASN A 30 -2.61 -8.30 -23.72
CA ASN A 30 -3.60 -9.02 -24.52
C ASN A 30 -4.05 -10.34 -23.86
N MET A 31 -3.42 -10.77 -22.75
CA MET A 31 -3.82 -11.98 -22.05
C MET A 31 -5.19 -11.78 -21.42
N ALA A 32 -6.09 -12.74 -21.62
CA ALA A 32 -7.42 -12.69 -21.03
C ALA A 32 -7.31 -12.64 -19.50
N ARG A 33 -8.12 -11.78 -18.88
CA ARG A 33 -8.19 -11.70 -17.41
C ARG A 33 -8.84 -12.97 -16.87
N PRO A 34 -8.29 -13.59 -15.82
CA PRO A 34 -8.92 -14.73 -15.19
C PRO A 34 -10.36 -14.42 -14.74
N PRO A 35 -11.35 -15.29 -15.04
CA PRO A 35 -12.76 -15.04 -14.68
C PRO A 35 -13.01 -14.87 -13.17
N TRP A 36 -12.14 -15.46 -12.33
CA TRP A 36 -12.26 -15.35 -10.88
C TRP A 36 -12.09 -13.92 -10.38
N ILE A 37 -11.39 -13.04 -11.11
CA ILE A 37 -11.17 -11.65 -10.69
C ILE A 37 -12.50 -10.89 -10.65
N SER A 38 -13.28 -10.93 -11.74
CA SER A 38 -14.60 -10.28 -11.76
C SER A 38 -15.53 -10.91 -10.73
N LYS A 39 -15.55 -12.25 -10.66
CA LYS A 39 -16.39 -12.98 -9.70
C LYS A 39 -16.09 -12.55 -8.26
N MET A 40 -14.81 -12.45 -7.90
CA MET A 40 -14.36 -11.99 -6.59
C MET A 40 -14.85 -10.55 -6.31
N GLN A 41 -14.71 -9.63 -7.26
CA GLN A 41 -15.18 -8.25 -7.10
C GLN A 41 -16.70 -8.13 -6.95
N ASP A 42 -17.45 -9.03 -7.59
CA ASP A 42 -18.91 -9.03 -7.51
C ASP A 42 -19.43 -9.73 -6.23
N GLU A 43 -18.65 -10.65 -5.64
CA GLU A 43 -19.04 -11.45 -4.46
C GLU A 43 -18.53 -10.89 -3.12
N ILE A 44 -17.41 -10.16 -3.09
CA ILE A 44 -16.88 -9.58 -1.85
C ILE A 44 -17.72 -8.36 -1.47
N PRO A 45 -18.40 -8.37 -0.31
CA PRO A 45 -19.17 -7.23 0.14
C PRO A 45 -18.26 -6.08 0.59
N GLU A 46 -18.74 -4.85 0.41
CA GLU A 46 -18.11 -3.66 0.97
C GLU A 46 -18.02 -3.72 2.49
N CYS A 47 -16.95 -3.15 3.01
CA CYS A 47 -16.71 -3.07 4.44
C CYS A 47 -17.74 -2.13 5.11
N ILE A 48 -18.26 -2.53 6.28
CA ILE A 48 -19.21 -1.72 7.03
C ILE A 48 -18.63 -0.34 7.31
N THR A 49 -19.41 0.70 7.01
CA THR A 49 -18.96 2.09 7.06
C THR A 49 -19.84 2.90 8.01
N PHE A 50 -19.23 3.42 9.07
CA PHE A 50 -19.88 4.31 10.03
C PHE A 50 -19.58 5.78 9.71
N ARG A 51 -20.55 6.65 10.00
CA ARG A 51 -20.50 8.09 9.78
C ARG A 51 -20.96 8.80 11.06
N PRO A 52 -20.07 9.01 12.04
CA PRO A 52 -20.42 9.68 13.28
C PRO A 52 -20.94 11.09 13.01
N THR A 53 -21.85 11.52 13.88
CA THR A 53 -22.20 12.94 14.00
C THR A 53 -21.00 13.74 14.51
N GLU A 54 -21.06 15.06 14.36
CA GLU A 54 -20.04 15.97 14.92
C GLU A 54 -19.85 15.77 16.42
N GLU A 55 -20.94 15.57 17.17
CA GLU A 55 -20.91 15.37 18.62
C GLU A 55 -20.23 14.04 18.99
N GLU A 56 -20.58 12.96 18.30
CA GLU A 56 -19.95 11.65 18.50
C GLU A 56 -18.46 11.67 18.12
N PHE A 57 -18.11 12.37 17.05
CA PHE A 57 -16.73 12.43 16.56
C PHE A 57 -15.84 13.31 17.44
N ASN A 58 -16.37 14.38 18.04
CA ASN A 58 -15.62 15.23 18.97
C ASN A 58 -15.42 14.61 20.37
N GLY A 59 -16.07 13.48 20.66
CA GLY A 59 -15.89 12.69 21.89
C GLY A 59 -14.60 11.86 21.91
N ASP A 60 -14.55 10.85 22.79
CA ASP A 60 -13.44 9.90 22.84
C ASP A 60 -13.55 8.86 21.69
N PRO A 61 -12.54 8.75 20.81
CA PRO A 61 -12.55 7.75 19.74
C PRO A 61 -12.71 6.32 20.23
N LEU A 62 -12.14 5.96 21.39
CA LEU A 62 -12.21 4.61 21.92
C LEU A 62 -13.63 4.27 22.39
N ASP A 63 -14.37 5.25 22.90
CA ASP A 63 -15.77 5.08 23.28
C ASP A 63 -16.65 4.90 22.04
N TYR A 64 -16.42 5.70 21.00
CA TYR A 64 -17.12 5.54 19.72
C TYR A 64 -16.80 4.19 19.07
N ILE A 65 -15.53 3.79 19.00
CA ILE A 65 -15.12 2.48 18.47
C ILE A 65 -15.81 1.36 19.27
N ARG A 66 -15.86 1.46 20.60
CA ARG A 66 -16.52 0.46 21.45
C ARG A 66 -18.03 0.39 21.20
N SER A 67 -18.68 1.52 20.93
CA SER A 67 -20.13 1.55 20.68
C SER A 67 -20.49 0.84 19.37
N VAL A 68 -19.62 0.88 18.35
CA VAL A 68 -19.88 0.26 17.04
C VAL A 68 -19.20 -1.10 16.83
N SER A 69 -18.19 -1.47 17.64
CA SER A 69 -17.35 -2.65 17.40
C SER A 69 -18.12 -3.96 17.36
N HIS A 70 -19.15 -4.12 18.20
CA HIS A 70 -19.97 -5.33 18.24
C HIS A 70 -20.71 -5.60 16.92
N LEU A 71 -21.01 -4.56 16.13
CA LEU A 71 -21.62 -4.68 14.80
C LEU A 71 -20.60 -5.09 13.74
N ALA A 72 -19.34 -4.72 13.92
CA ALA A 72 -18.26 -4.96 12.96
C ALA A 72 -17.41 -6.20 13.26
N CYS A 73 -17.42 -6.70 14.50
CA CYS A 73 -16.62 -7.84 14.94
C CYS A 73 -16.74 -9.08 14.03
N PRO A 74 -17.94 -9.47 13.53
CA PRO A 74 -18.07 -10.60 12.61
C PRO A 74 -17.34 -10.42 11.26
N TYR A 75 -17.02 -9.17 10.88
CA TYR A 75 -16.40 -8.82 9.60
C TYR A 75 -14.87 -8.62 9.70
N GLY A 76 -14.33 -8.49 10.92
CA GLY A 76 -12.91 -8.29 11.18
C GLY A 76 -12.37 -6.87 10.94
N ALA A 77 -13.06 -6.04 10.14
CA ALA A 77 -12.70 -4.64 9.91
C ALA A 77 -13.94 -3.77 9.66
N PHE A 78 -13.79 -2.46 9.85
CA PHE A 78 -14.79 -1.45 9.50
C PHE A 78 -14.13 -0.13 9.12
N LYS A 79 -14.87 0.73 8.42
CA LYS A 79 -14.46 2.09 8.02
C LYS A 79 -15.24 3.13 8.82
N ILE A 80 -14.56 4.17 9.27
CA ILE A 80 -15.19 5.38 9.80
C ILE A 80 -14.89 6.51 8.83
N ILE A 81 -15.93 7.21 8.37
CA ILE A 81 -15.76 8.44 7.59
C ILE A 81 -16.03 9.61 8.54
N PRO A 82 -15.03 10.46 8.84
CA PRO A 82 -15.20 11.57 9.76
C PRO A 82 -16.19 12.62 9.18
N PRO A 83 -16.75 13.50 10.02
CA PRO A 83 -17.56 14.63 9.55
C PRO A 83 -16.80 15.53 8.57
N ASP A 84 -17.52 16.19 7.66
CA ASP A 84 -16.92 17.02 6.60
C ASP A 84 -16.09 18.20 7.13
N SER A 85 -16.37 18.63 8.37
CA SER A 85 -15.65 19.68 9.09
C SER A 85 -14.25 19.24 9.53
N PHE A 86 -14.02 17.93 9.70
CA PHE A 86 -12.74 17.39 10.12
C PHE A 86 -11.77 17.31 8.93
N ARG A 87 -10.94 18.35 8.81
CA ARG A 87 -9.94 18.47 7.74
C ARG A 87 -8.60 18.90 8.34
N PRO A 88 -7.88 17.97 9.00
CA PRO A 88 -6.60 18.33 9.58
C PRO A 88 -5.62 18.75 8.49
N GLU A 89 -4.98 19.90 8.67
CA GLU A 89 -3.91 20.37 7.78
C GLU A 89 -2.63 19.55 8.03
N CYS A 90 -2.59 18.37 7.43
CA CYS A 90 -1.45 17.46 7.50
C CYS A 90 -0.57 17.68 6.28
N VAL A 91 0.41 18.58 6.41
CA VAL A 91 1.54 18.65 5.47
C VAL A 91 2.58 17.64 5.96
N PRO A 92 2.83 16.53 5.22
CA PRO A 92 3.82 15.56 5.65
C PRO A 92 5.16 16.25 5.89
N ASN A 93 5.61 16.29 7.14
CA ASN A 93 6.94 16.81 7.47
C ASN A 93 8.03 15.76 7.16
N LEU A 94 7.83 15.03 6.08
CA LEU A 94 8.76 14.03 5.56
C LEU A 94 9.63 14.73 4.53
N LYS A 95 10.92 14.87 4.83
CA LYS A 95 11.90 15.29 3.81
C LYS A 95 12.22 14.12 2.88
N THR A 96 12.33 12.93 3.45
CA THR A 96 12.69 11.71 2.75
C THR A 96 11.82 10.54 3.18
N VAL A 97 11.70 9.55 2.30
CA VAL A 97 11.01 8.28 2.55
C VAL A 97 12.02 7.17 2.34
N LYS A 98 12.26 6.39 3.39
CA LYS A 98 13.00 5.13 3.29
C LYS A 98 12.05 4.07 2.76
N THR A 99 12.47 3.41 1.69
CA THR A 99 11.66 2.46 0.93
C THR A 99 12.34 1.11 0.89
N LYS A 100 11.51 0.06 0.82
CA LYS A 100 11.92 -1.31 0.57
C LYS A 100 11.43 -1.71 -0.81
N LEU A 101 12.24 -2.48 -1.54
CA LEU A 101 11.84 -3.02 -2.83
C LEU A 101 10.89 -4.20 -2.61
N GLN A 102 9.63 -4.04 -2.98
CA GLN A 102 8.61 -5.08 -2.90
C GLN A 102 8.42 -5.73 -4.27
N SER A 103 8.52 -7.06 -4.33
CA SER A 103 8.17 -7.82 -5.52
C SER A 103 6.66 -8.05 -5.58
N VAL A 104 6.04 -7.71 -6.70
CA VAL A 104 4.62 -7.97 -6.99
C VAL A 104 4.57 -9.22 -7.86
N GLN A 105 4.57 -10.40 -7.23
CA GLN A 105 4.47 -11.70 -7.89
C GLN A 105 3.78 -12.73 -7.00
N HIS A 106 2.90 -13.53 -7.59
CA HIS A 106 2.46 -14.81 -7.01
C HIS A 106 3.36 -15.93 -7.50
N ARG A 107 4.21 -16.50 -6.63
CA ARG A 107 4.84 -17.81 -6.89
C ARG A 107 3.93 -18.88 -6.30
N VAL A 108 3.24 -19.61 -7.16
CA VAL A 108 2.37 -20.73 -6.76
C VAL A 108 3.18 -21.82 -6.06
N ASP A 109 4.46 -21.99 -6.42
CA ASP A 109 5.37 -22.98 -5.83
C ASP A 109 5.86 -22.64 -4.41
N ASP A 110 5.65 -21.41 -3.92
CA ASP A 110 6.09 -21.00 -2.57
C ASP A 110 5.11 -21.45 -1.46
N PHE A 111 3.92 -21.95 -1.80
CA PHE A 111 2.96 -22.47 -0.80
C PHE A 111 3.38 -23.82 -0.21
N GLU A 112 4.04 -24.69 -0.97
CA GLU A 112 4.50 -26.01 -0.48
C GLU A 112 5.73 -25.90 0.45
N CYS A 113 6.49 -24.81 0.36
CA CYS A 113 7.71 -24.58 1.16
C CYS A 113 7.48 -23.76 2.45
N GLY A 114 6.23 -23.59 2.89
CA GLY A 114 5.93 -22.78 4.09
C GLY A 114 6.00 -21.27 3.84
N GLY A 115 5.70 -20.82 2.62
CA GLY A 115 5.28 -19.45 2.34
C GLY A 115 6.27 -18.37 2.79
N VAL A 116 7.48 -18.35 2.22
CA VAL A 116 8.36 -17.17 2.39
C VAL A 116 7.92 -16.09 1.39
N THR A 117 6.70 -15.56 1.54
CA THR A 117 6.19 -14.47 0.68
C THR A 117 6.83 -13.12 0.99
N PHE A 118 7.75 -13.06 1.94
CA PHE A 118 8.61 -11.90 2.17
C PHE A 118 10.05 -12.34 2.43
N GLN A 119 10.83 -12.50 1.37
CA GLN A 119 12.16 -11.88 1.45
C GLN A 119 11.98 -10.37 1.23
N THR A 120 11.40 -9.67 2.21
CA THR A 120 11.97 -8.38 2.61
C THR A 120 13.37 -8.72 3.10
N SER A 121 14.28 -8.96 2.16
CA SER A 121 15.68 -8.77 2.46
C SER A 121 15.76 -7.30 2.85
N HIS A 122 15.83 -7.04 4.15
CA HIS A 122 15.95 -5.71 4.73
C HIS A 122 17.18 -4.93 4.19
N LYS A 123 17.93 -5.53 3.25
CA LYS A 123 19.13 -5.00 2.60
C LYS A 123 19.10 -5.00 1.06
N LEU A 124 18.19 -5.72 0.38
CA LEU A 124 18.24 -5.77 -1.10
C LEU A 124 17.27 -4.74 -1.69
N GLY A 125 17.83 -3.69 -2.30
CA GLY A 125 17.06 -2.68 -3.03
C GLY A 125 16.43 -1.58 -2.19
N ALA A 126 16.72 -1.52 -0.89
CA ALA A 126 16.33 -0.41 -0.03
C ALA A 126 16.91 0.91 -0.56
N ARG A 127 16.07 1.95 -0.61
CA ARG A 127 16.43 3.27 -1.14
C ARG A 127 15.78 4.36 -0.31
N GLU A 128 16.43 5.50 -0.29
CA GLU A 128 15.88 6.72 0.29
C GLU A 128 15.60 7.70 -0.84
N TYR A 129 14.39 8.25 -0.84
CA TYR A 129 13.92 9.21 -1.83
C TYR A 129 13.48 10.48 -1.13
N SER A 130 13.61 11.64 -1.79
CA SER A 130 12.79 12.79 -1.39
C SER A 130 11.31 12.46 -1.59
N VAL A 131 10.41 13.09 -0.83
CA VAL A 131 8.95 12.89 -1.02
C VAL A 131 8.54 13.23 -2.44
N GLU A 132 9.07 14.32 -3.00
CA GLU A 132 8.79 14.76 -4.38
C GLU A 132 9.24 13.72 -5.41
N ASP A 133 10.42 13.12 -5.25
CA ASP A 133 10.91 12.11 -6.19
C ASP A 133 10.11 10.81 -6.07
N TYR A 134 9.73 10.43 -4.85
CA TYR A 134 8.88 9.26 -4.63
C TYR A 134 7.50 9.45 -5.29
N GLN A 135 6.91 10.63 -5.16
CA GLN A 135 5.67 11.00 -5.85
C GLN A 135 5.82 10.89 -7.38
N LYS A 136 6.87 11.48 -7.97
CA LYS A 136 7.14 11.38 -9.42
C LYS A 136 7.29 9.93 -9.90
N ILE A 137 7.90 9.06 -9.08
CA ILE A 137 8.00 7.63 -9.39
C ILE A 137 6.62 6.98 -9.38
N GLY A 138 5.78 7.28 -8.40
CA GLY A 138 4.40 6.79 -8.30
C GLY A 138 3.53 7.23 -9.47
N GLU A 139 3.56 8.53 -9.81
CA GLU A 139 2.84 9.10 -10.96
C GLU A 139 3.27 8.47 -12.28
N LYS A 140 4.59 8.31 -12.49
CA LYS A 140 5.12 7.62 -13.66
C LYS A 140 4.62 6.18 -13.72
N ARG A 141 4.61 5.46 -12.61
CA ARG A 141 4.12 4.07 -12.55
C ARG A 141 2.64 3.98 -12.90
N PHE A 142 1.83 4.90 -12.36
CA PHE A 142 0.41 4.99 -12.66
C PHE A 142 0.17 5.26 -14.14
N LYS A 143 0.89 6.22 -14.72
CA LYS A 143 0.83 6.56 -16.14
C LYS A 143 1.22 5.35 -17.01
N GLU A 144 2.33 4.68 -16.72
CA GLU A 144 2.74 3.48 -17.46
C GLU A 144 1.73 2.33 -17.41
N ALA A 145 0.94 2.24 -16.33
CA ALA A 145 -0.12 1.26 -16.18
C ALA A 145 -1.38 1.64 -16.97
N PHE A 146 -1.85 2.88 -16.87
CA PHE A 146 -3.20 3.26 -17.28
C PHE A 146 -3.30 4.30 -18.40
N GLU A 147 -2.20 4.91 -18.86
CA GLU A 147 -2.23 5.95 -19.93
C GLU A 147 -2.92 5.46 -21.21
N HIS A 148 -2.80 4.17 -21.52
CA HIS A 148 -3.41 3.56 -22.69
C HIS A 148 -4.95 3.55 -22.68
N LEU A 149 -5.58 3.78 -21.52
CA LEU A 149 -7.04 3.87 -21.42
C LEU A 149 -7.57 5.19 -21.96
N GLY A 150 -6.75 6.24 -22.05
CA GLY A 150 -7.17 7.58 -22.46
C GLY A 150 -8.04 8.34 -21.45
N GLU A 151 -8.44 7.69 -20.36
CA GLU A 151 -9.23 8.24 -19.26
C GLU A 151 -8.73 7.72 -17.90
N ALA A 152 -9.19 8.34 -16.81
CA ALA A 152 -8.85 7.89 -15.46
C ALA A 152 -9.53 6.52 -15.18
N PRO A 153 -8.77 5.50 -14.74
CA PRO A 153 -9.34 4.18 -14.46
C PRO A 153 -10.28 4.23 -13.25
N SER A 154 -11.35 3.42 -13.28
CA SER A 154 -12.19 3.18 -12.11
C SER A 154 -11.45 2.37 -11.03
N ILE A 155 -11.89 2.44 -9.77
CA ILE A 155 -11.33 1.63 -8.67
C ILE A 155 -11.37 0.15 -9.02
N ARG A 156 -12.51 -0.33 -9.53
CA ARG A 156 -12.69 -1.72 -10.00
C ARG A 156 -11.63 -2.09 -11.04
N ARG A 157 -11.32 -1.18 -11.97
CA ARG A 157 -10.31 -1.39 -13.00
C ARG A 157 -8.89 -1.48 -12.44
N ILE A 158 -8.57 -0.66 -11.44
CA ILE A 158 -7.26 -0.69 -10.76
C ILE A 158 -7.08 -2.02 -10.03
N GLU A 159 -8.10 -2.47 -9.31
CA GLU A 159 -8.09 -3.75 -8.59
C GLU A 159 -7.99 -4.95 -9.55
N GLU A 160 -8.73 -4.94 -10.66
CA GLU A 160 -8.62 -5.97 -11.70
C GLU A 160 -7.19 -6.10 -12.22
N GLU A 161 -6.52 -4.97 -12.47
CA GLU A 161 -5.16 -4.95 -13.00
C GLU A 161 -4.14 -5.41 -11.96
N PHE A 162 -4.37 -5.12 -10.67
CA PHE A 162 -3.56 -5.65 -9.57
C PHE A 162 -3.61 -7.17 -9.54
N TRP A 163 -4.81 -7.75 -9.49
CA TRP A 163 -4.98 -9.20 -9.44
C TRP A 163 -4.53 -9.90 -10.71
N HIS A 164 -4.76 -9.28 -11.88
CA HIS A 164 -4.26 -9.79 -13.14
C HIS A 164 -2.73 -9.86 -13.17
N THR A 165 -2.06 -8.80 -12.71
CA THR A 165 -0.59 -8.81 -12.56
C THR A 165 -0.16 -9.94 -11.64
N MET A 166 -0.75 -10.03 -10.45
CA MET A 166 -0.39 -11.04 -9.46
C MET A 166 -0.50 -12.46 -10.05
N SER A 167 -1.53 -12.73 -10.84
CA SER A 167 -1.80 -14.04 -11.45
C SER A 167 -0.86 -14.46 -12.58
N THR A 168 -0.22 -13.51 -13.28
CA THR A 168 0.52 -13.80 -14.52
C THR A 168 2.02 -14.03 -14.31
N SER A 169 2.47 -14.19 -13.06
CA SER A 169 3.90 -14.31 -12.69
C SER A 169 4.78 -13.20 -13.29
N SER A 170 4.18 -12.06 -13.64
CA SER A 170 4.89 -10.92 -14.19
C SER A 170 5.56 -10.15 -13.04
N ALA A 171 6.68 -10.67 -12.57
CA ALA A 171 7.46 -10.01 -11.53
C ALA A 171 7.82 -8.59 -11.99
N PHE A 172 7.17 -7.59 -11.39
CA PHE A 172 7.73 -6.25 -11.29
C PHE A 172 7.90 -5.93 -9.83
N SER A 173 8.77 -4.97 -9.55
CA SER A 173 8.97 -4.50 -8.19
C SER A 173 8.52 -3.05 -8.07
N VAL A 174 7.97 -2.73 -6.92
CA VAL A 174 7.60 -1.37 -6.50
C VAL A 174 8.41 -0.99 -5.28
N GLN A 175 8.60 0.31 -5.08
CA GLN A 175 9.17 0.80 -3.84
C GLN A 175 8.05 1.08 -2.86
N TYR A 176 8.17 0.64 -1.61
CA TYR A 176 7.16 0.86 -0.58
C TYR A 176 7.81 1.40 0.70
N GLY A 177 7.33 2.55 1.18
CA GLY A 177 7.75 3.13 2.45
C GLY A 177 6.93 2.56 3.60
N SER A 178 7.26 1.35 4.05
CA SER A 178 6.66 0.71 5.21
C SER A 178 7.43 1.04 6.50
N ASP A 179 6.72 1.14 7.63
CA ASP A 179 7.32 1.31 8.97
C ASP A 179 8.17 2.59 9.07
N VAL A 180 7.70 3.66 8.42
CA VAL A 180 8.40 4.95 8.45
C VAL A 180 8.08 5.64 9.77
N GLU A 181 9.10 5.85 10.59
CA GLU A 181 8.97 6.67 11.80
C GLU A 181 8.67 8.12 11.42
N GLY A 182 7.67 8.71 12.07
CA GLY A 182 7.28 10.11 11.85
C GLY A 182 5.77 10.33 11.96
N THR A 183 5.35 11.55 11.67
CA THR A 183 3.95 11.97 11.62
C THR A 183 3.71 12.79 10.35
N ALA A 184 2.56 12.59 9.72
CA ALA A 184 2.17 13.36 8.54
C ALA A 184 1.65 14.76 8.92
N CYS A 185 1.35 15.01 10.19
CA CYS A 185 0.85 16.29 10.69
C CYS A 185 1.82 16.81 11.76
N GLN A 186 2.24 18.07 11.64
CA GLN A 186 3.09 18.70 12.64
C GLN A 186 2.32 18.85 13.96
N ASP A 187 1.15 19.47 13.88
CA ASP A 187 0.28 19.71 15.03
C ASP A 187 -0.67 18.56 15.32
N THR A 188 -1.15 18.51 16.56
CA THR A 188 -2.21 17.58 16.97
C THR A 188 -3.55 18.03 16.43
N PHE A 189 -4.35 17.09 15.92
CA PHE A 189 -5.60 17.39 15.24
C PHE A 189 -6.83 16.86 15.98
N GLY A 190 -6.81 16.94 17.31
CA GLY A 190 -7.96 16.59 18.14
C GLY A 190 -7.97 15.12 18.61
N PRO A 191 -9.13 14.62 19.08
CA PRO A 191 -9.22 13.35 19.78
C PRO A 191 -8.74 12.14 18.96
N TRP A 192 -8.96 12.20 17.64
CA TRP A 192 -8.60 11.16 16.66
C TRP A 192 -7.14 11.17 16.21
N ASP A 193 -6.30 12.01 16.80
CA ASP A 193 -4.86 11.94 16.58
C ASP A 193 -4.29 10.61 17.11
N LEU A 194 -3.83 9.76 16.19
CA LEU A 194 -3.33 8.41 16.49
C LEU A 194 -2.15 8.41 17.46
N ARG A 195 -1.39 9.52 17.58
CA ARG A 195 -0.31 9.67 18.57
C ARG A 195 -0.82 9.63 20.00
N SER A 196 -2.09 9.96 20.22
CA SER A 196 -2.72 10.04 21.54
C SER A 196 -3.53 8.80 21.92
N ILE A 197 -3.98 8.01 20.94
CA ILE A 197 -4.95 6.91 21.16
C ILE A 197 -4.37 5.82 22.07
N ALA A 198 -3.13 5.39 21.82
CA ALA A 198 -2.51 4.33 22.62
C ALA A 198 -2.43 4.71 24.12
N GLY A 199 -2.14 5.99 24.41
CA GLY A 199 -2.07 6.52 25.77
C GLY A 199 -3.40 6.54 26.53
N LYS A 200 -4.53 6.49 25.82
CA LYS A 200 -5.89 6.40 26.41
C LYS A 200 -6.38 4.95 26.58
N SER A 201 -5.60 3.98 26.11
CA SER A 201 -5.93 2.56 26.17
C SER A 201 -5.13 1.82 27.25
N LEU A 202 -5.31 0.49 27.35
CA LEU A 202 -4.48 -0.37 28.23
C LEU A 202 -2.98 -0.24 27.93
N LEU A 203 -2.61 0.07 26.68
CA LEU A 203 -1.23 0.28 26.26
C LEU A 203 -0.60 1.53 26.90
N GLY A 204 -1.40 2.48 27.40
CA GLY A 204 -0.92 3.67 28.09
C GLY A 204 -0.18 3.38 29.40
N ILE A 205 -0.36 2.17 29.96
CA ILE A 205 0.34 1.71 31.17
C ILE A 205 1.79 1.29 30.85
N MET A 206 2.10 1.00 29.58
CA MET A 206 3.43 0.56 29.17
C MET A 206 4.44 1.70 29.29
N GLU A 207 5.51 1.47 30.06
CA GLU A 207 6.61 2.44 30.21
C GLU A 207 7.41 2.60 28.91
N ASN A 208 7.63 1.50 28.19
CA ASN A 208 8.40 1.49 26.95
C ASN A 208 7.55 1.93 25.76
N ARG A 209 8.11 2.83 24.94
CA ARG A 209 7.55 3.20 23.64
C ARG A 209 7.97 2.17 22.60
N ILE A 210 6.98 1.48 22.04
CA ILE A 210 7.12 0.50 20.96
C ILE A 210 6.52 1.10 19.68
N PRO A 211 7.32 1.31 18.61
CA PRO A 211 6.84 1.71 17.29
C PRO A 211 5.80 0.74 16.74
N GLY A 212 4.72 1.26 16.16
CA GLY A 212 3.61 0.47 15.64
C GLY A 212 2.58 0.04 16.69
N VAL A 213 2.91 0.12 17.98
CA VAL A 213 2.02 -0.29 19.07
C VAL A 213 1.61 0.90 19.94
N THR A 214 2.59 1.57 20.56
CA THR A 214 2.33 2.73 21.44
C THR A 214 2.54 4.07 20.74
N THR A 215 3.19 4.05 19.57
CA THR A 215 3.42 5.21 18.72
C THR A 215 3.12 4.83 17.27
N PRO A 216 2.40 5.67 16.50
CA PRO A 216 2.02 5.33 15.13
C PRO A 216 3.25 5.23 14.21
N MET A 217 3.08 4.50 13.12
CA MET A 217 4.02 4.46 11.99
C MET A 217 3.32 5.03 10.76
N MET A 218 4.10 5.50 9.79
CA MET A 218 3.58 5.93 8.50
C MET A 218 3.87 4.90 7.42
N TYR A 219 2.94 4.86 6.47
CA TYR A 219 3.03 4.05 5.26
C TYR A 219 2.89 4.97 4.05
N VAL A 220 3.89 4.94 3.16
CA VAL A 220 3.90 5.72 1.92
C VAL A 220 3.92 4.74 0.76
N GLY A 221 2.80 4.68 0.04
CA GLY A 221 2.56 3.74 -1.05
C GLY A 221 2.63 4.38 -2.43
N MET A 222 2.75 3.52 -3.44
CA MET A 222 2.51 3.84 -4.85
C MET A 222 1.61 2.75 -5.44
N LEU A 223 1.19 2.91 -6.70
CA LEU A 223 0.36 1.91 -7.39
C LEU A 223 0.97 0.50 -7.25
N PHE A 224 0.16 -0.43 -6.74
CA PHE A 224 0.47 -1.84 -6.47
C PHE A 224 1.43 -2.12 -5.31
N ALA A 225 1.85 -1.12 -4.52
CA ALA A 225 2.39 -1.39 -3.20
C ALA A 225 1.28 -1.98 -2.31
N HIS A 226 1.57 -3.08 -1.61
CA HIS A 226 0.56 -3.83 -0.86
C HIS A 226 1.10 -4.38 0.47
N PHE A 227 0.20 -4.78 1.37
CA PHE A 227 0.51 -5.63 2.52
C PHE A 227 -0.16 -6.98 2.30
N CYS A 228 0.47 -8.08 2.74
CA CYS A 228 -0.15 -9.40 2.62
C CYS A 228 -1.07 -9.67 3.82
N TRP A 229 -1.86 -10.73 3.71
CA TRP A 229 -2.65 -11.25 4.82
C TRP A 229 -1.79 -11.52 6.05
N HIS A 230 -2.15 -10.87 7.16
CA HIS A 230 -1.56 -11.06 8.48
C HIS A 230 -2.60 -10.65 9.54
N TYR A 231 -2.30 -10.95 10.80
CA TYR A 231 -2.96 -10.37 11.96
C TYR A 231 -1.91 -9.63 12.79
N GLU A 232 -2.35 -8.66 13.59
CA GLU A 232 -1.47 -7.83 14.40
C GLU A 232 -0.82 -8.65 15.53
N ASP A 233 0.39 -8.27 15.93
CA ASP A 233 1.07 -8.89 17.07
C ASP A 233 0.19 -8.86 18.32
N ASN A 234 0.16 -9.98 19.04
CA ASN A 234 -0.70 -10.19 20.22
C ASN A 234 -2.21 -10.02 19.96
N ALA A 235 -2.65 -10.14 18.70
CA ALA A 235 -4.05 -9.93 18.30
C ALA A 235 -4.59 -8.56 18.76
N LEU A 236 -3.73 -7.54 18.74
CA LEU A 236 -4.13 -6.17 19.01
C LEU A 236 -5.05 -5.64 17.92
N TYR A 237 -5.83 -4.62 18.26
CA TYR A 237 -6.53 -3.82 17.26
C TYR A 237 -5.54 -2.90 16.54
N SER A 238 -5.74 -2.68 15.25
CA SER A 238 -5.08 -1.61 14.49
C SER A 238 -6.07 -0.55 14.04
N ILE A 239 -5.61 0.69 13.98
CA ILE A 239 -6.34 1.83 13.44
C ILE A 239 -5.45 2.53 12.42
N ASN A 240 -5.99 2.77 11.23
CA ASN A 240 -5.28 3.40 10.12
C ASN A 240 -6.01 4.67 9.67
N TYR A 241 -5.26 5.75 9.50
CA TYR A 241 -5.79 7.01 8.96
C TYR A 241 -5.08 7.34 7.64
N ASN A 242 -5.86 7.54 6.58
CA ASN A 242 -5.31 7.92 5.28
C ASN A 242 -5.25 9.45 5.17
N HIS A 243 -4.04 10.01 5.19
CA HIS A 243 -3.84 11.46 5.12
C HIS A 243 -4.08 12.06 3.72
N GLY A 244 -3.85 11.29 2.66
CA GLY A 244 -4.00 11.76 1.29
C GLY A 244 -3.36 10.81 0.26
N GLY A 245 -3.66 11.05 -1.01
CA GLY A 245 -3.25 10.22 -2.14
C GLY A 245 -4.32 10.14 -3.21
#